data_AF-A0A1Q6PTU7-F1
#
_entry.id   AF-A0A1Q6PTU7-F1
#
_cell.length_a   1.000
_cell.length_b   1.000
_cell.length_c   1.000
_cell.angle_alpha   90.00
_cell.angle_beta   90.00
_cell.angle_gamma   90.00
#
_symmetry.space_group_name_H-M   'P 1'
#
loop_
_entity.id
_entity.type
_entity.pdbx_description
1 polymer ?
#
loop_
_entity_poly.entity_id
_entity_poly.type
_entity_poly.pdbx_seq_one_letter_code
_entity_poly.pdbx_strand_id
1 'polypeptide(L)'
;MEEQKKRNPLETEKEGKLIAKFAIPAIISMLVSSLYNIVDQIFIGQGVGLLGNAATNIAFPVSIICTAAGIVAIGFALKELRAMDEIA
;
A
#
# COMPACT_ATOMS: atom_id res chain seq x y z
N MET A 1 -40.05 6.82 1.73
CA MET A 1 -38.84 7.51 1.26
C MET A 1 -38.05 6.50 0.48
N GLU A 2 -37.92 6.65 -0.83
CA GLU A 2 -37.16 5.69 -1.65
C GLU A 2 -35.66 5.85 -1.37
N GLU A 3 -35.03 4.76 -0.96
CA GLU A 3 -33.58 4.67 -0.81
C GLU A 3 -32.93 4.77 -2.20
N GLN A 4 -32.24 5.88 -2.48
CA GLN A 4 -31.44 6.00 -3.69
C GLN A 4 -30.26 5.02 -3.61
N LYS A 5 -30.39 3.87 -4.27
CA LYS A 5 -29.30 2.91 -4.46
C LYS A 5 -28.18 3.57 -5.27
N LYS A 6 -27.14 4.07 -4.59
CA LYS A 6 -25.93 4.62 -5.25
C LYS A 6 -25.33 3.53 -6.14
N ARG A 7 -25.33 3.76 -7.46
CA ARG A 7 -24.74 2.83 -8.43
C ARG A 7 -23.23 2.76 -8.22
N ASN A 8 -22.65 1.57 -8.38
CA ASN A 8 -21.22 1.35 -8.20
C ASN A 8 -20.44 2.18 -9.24
N PRO A 9 -19.52 3.07 -8.82
CA PRO A 9 -18.73 3.86 -9.75
C PRO A 9 -17.88 3.01 -10.70
N LEU A 10 -17.49 1.79 -10.28
CA LEU A 10 -16.74 0.85 -11.11
C LEU A 10 -17.54 0.35 -12.33
N GLU A 11 -18.88 0.35 -12.25
CA GLU A 11 -19.76 -0.11 -13.32
C GLU A 11 -20.16 1.02 -14.28
N THR A 12 -20.07 2.28 -13.83
CA THR A 12 -20.71 3.42 -14.51
C THR A 12 -19.71 4.46 -15.04
N GLU A 13 -18.49 4.50 -14.52
CA GLU A 13 -17.47 5.47 -14.92
C GLU A 13 -16.56 4.94 -16.03
N LYS A 14 -15.97 5.85 -16.82
CA LYS A 14 -15.00 5.49 -17.87
C LYS A 14 -13.72 4.92 -17.26
N GLU A 15 -13.16 3.88 -17.88
CA GLU A 15 -11.93 3.20 -17.45
C GLU A 15 -10.78 4.17 -17.20
N GLY A 16 -10.49 5.09 -18.12
CA GLY A 16 -9.41 6.06 -17.96
C GLY A 16 -9.55 6.97 -16.73
N LYS A 17 -10.79 7.32 -16.35
CA LYS A 17 -11.07 8.10 -15.13
C LYS A 17 -10.83 7.26 -13.88
N LEU A 18 -11.23 5.99 -13.89
CA LEU A 18 -10.99 5.06 -12.78
C LEU A 18 -9.49 4.77 -12.61
N ILE A 19 -8.78 4.51 -13.71
CA ILE A 19 -7.33 4.32 -13.71
C ILE A 19 -6.65 5.55 -13.11
N ALA A 20 -6.95 6.76 -13.60
CA ALA A 20 -6.35 7.97 -13.04
C ALA A 20 -6.68 8.15 -11.54
N LYS A 21 -7.94 7.88 -11.14
CA LYS A 21 -8.42 8.01 -9.76
C LYS A 21 -7.66 7.11 -8.77
N PHE A 22 -7.26 5.91 -9.18
CA PHE A 22 -6.55 4.96 -8.31
C PHE A 22 -5.04 4.94 -8.54
N ALA A 23 -4.58 5.02 -9.79
CA ALA A 23 -3.18 4.92 -10.14
C ALA A 23 -2.37 6.16 -9.72
N ILE A 24 -2.91 7.38 -9.87
CA ILE A 24 -2.17 8.60 -9.50
C ILE A 24 -1.81 8.59 -7.99
N PRO A 25 -2.77 8.38 -7.06
CA PRO A 25 -2.44 8.27 -5.64
C PRO A 25 -1.50 7.10 -5.31
N ALA A 26 -1.65 5.96 -5.99
CA ALA A 26 -0.79 4.80 -5.80
C ALA A 26 0.66 5.09 -6.21
N ILE A 27 0.87 5.69 -7.39
CA ILE A 27 2.19 6.09 -7.89
C ILE A 27 2.84 7.09 -6.94
N ILE A 28 2.11 8.11 -6.48
CA ILE A 28 2.63 9.09 -5.52
C ILE A 28 3.07 8.39 -4.23
N SER A 29 2.25 7.47 -3.71
CA SER A 29 2.59 6.69 -2.51
C SER A 29 3.88 5.87 -2.70
N MET A 30 4.03 5.23 -3.86
CA MET A 30 5.24 4.48 -4.20
C MET A 30 6.47 5.39 -4.32
N LEU A 31 6.32 6.57 -4.93
CA LEU A 31 7.41 7.55 -5.04
C LEU A 31 7.86 8.04 -3.66
N VAL A 32 6.93 8.43 -2.79
CA VAL A 32 7.24 8.87 -1.42
C VAL A 32 7.92 7.76 -0.63
N SER A 33 7.45 6.52 -0.74
CA SER A 33 8.11 5.37 -0.11
C SER A 33 9.53 5.14 -0.64
N SER A 34 9.74 5.24 -1.96
CA SER A 34 11.08 5.12 -2.53
C SER A 34 12.03 6.24 -2.07
N LEU A 35 11.52 7.47 -1.97
CA LEU A 35 12.28 8.62 -1.45
C LEU A 35 12.66 8.42 0.01
N TYR A 36 11.74 7.91 0.84
CA TYR A 36 12.04 7.53 2.22
C TYR A 36 13.20 6.54 2.29
N ASN A 37 13.17 5.46 1.49
CA ASN A 37 14.24 4.45 1.48
C ASN A 37 15.60 5.01 1.03
N ILE A 38 15.61 5.92 0.04
CA ILE A 38 16.84 6.57 -0.44
C ILE A 38 17.40 7.50 0.64
N VAL A 39 16.55 8.36 1.21
CA VAL A 39 16.95 9.31 2.23
C VAL A 39 17.45 8.57 3.47
N ASP A 40 16.74 7.55 3.93
CA ASP A 40 17.15 6.73 5.07
C ASP A 40 18.57 6.16 4.89
N GLN A 41 18.85 5.50 3.74
CA GLN A 41 20.17 4.96 3.43
C GLN A 41 21.27 6.04 3.32
N ILE A 42 20.95 7.25 2.85
CA ILE A 42 21.89 8.38 2.83
C ILE A 42 22.24 8.79 4.26
N PHE A 43 21.25 8.97 5.12
CA PHE A 43 21.48 9.39 6.51
C PHE A 43 22.22 8.32 7.32
N ILE A 44 21.90 7.03 7.13
CA ILE A 44 22.65 5.94 7.76
C ILE A 44 24.08 5.88 7.20
N GLY A 45 24.25 6.05 5.89
CA GLY A 45 25.57 6.09 5.25
C GLY A 45 26.44 7.26 5.74
N GLN A 46 25.87 8.41 6.05
CA GLN A 46 26.60 9.56 6.59
C GLN A 46 26.82 9.47 8.11
N GLY A 47 25.87 8.91 8.86
CA GLY A 47 25.91 8.86 10.33
C GLY A 47 26.64 7.64 10.92
N VAL A 48 26.45 6.46 10.33
CA VAL A 48 27.01 5.18 10.79
C VAL A 48 28.05 4.63 9.80
N GLY A 49 27.92 4.98 8.51
CA GLY A 49 28.83 4.53 7.47
C GLY A 49 28.44 3.15 6.92
N LEU A 50 29.41 2.52 6.24
CA LEU A 50 29.20 1.28 5.49
C LEU A 50 28.66 0.12 6.35
N LEU A 51 29.11 0.02 7.61
CA LEU A 51 28.62 -1.02 8.53
C LEU A 51 27.14 -0.83 8.88
N GLY A 52 26.64 0.41 8.93
CA GLY A 52 25.23 0.70 9.15
C GLY A 52 24.36 0.18 8.01
N ASN A 53 24.72 0.50 6.77
CA ASN A 53 23.99 0.03 5.59
C ASN A 53 24.10 -1.50 5.41
N ALA A 54 25.22 -2.11 5.80
CA ALA A 54 25.35 -3.56 5.81
C ALA A 54 24.40 -4.20 6.84
N ALA A 55 24.29 -3.62 8.04
CA ALA A 55 23.38 -4.10 9.07
C ALA A 55 21.90 -3.99 8.65
N THR A 56 21.49 -2.89 8.00
CA THR A 56 20.11 -2.75 7.49
C THR A 56 19.79 -3.78 6.41
N ASN A 57 20.73 -4.08 5.52
CA ASN A 57 20.55 -5.12 4.50
C ASN A 57 20.39 -6.52 5.12
N ILE A 58 21.12 -6.83 6.20
CA ILE A 58 20.96 -8.09 6.94
C ILE A 58 19.59 -8.16 7.63
N ALA A 59 19.10 -7.03 8.16
CA ALA A 59 17.78 -6.95 8.79
C ALA A 59 16.61 -6.89 7.79
N PHE A 60 16.86 -6.56 6.52
CA PHE A 60 15.83 -6.35 5.50
C PHE A 60 14.86 -7.54 5.31
N PRO A 61 15.28 -8.82 5.33
CA PRO A 61 14.36 -9.94 5.24
C PRO A 61 13.26 -9.94 6.31
N VAL A 62 13.57 -9.47 7.53
CA VAL A 62 12.57 -9.36 8.61
C VAL A 62 11.52 -8.31 8.27
N SER A 63 11.95 -7.16 7.73
CA SER A 63 11.03 -6.09 7.29
C SER A 63 10.10 -6.55 6.17
N ILE A 64 10.60 -7.38 5.25
CA ILE A 64 9.79 -8.00 4.19
C ILE A 64 8.75 -8.96 4.77
N ILE A 65 9.10 -9.78 5.77
CA ILE A 65 8.15 -10.67 6.45
C ILE A 65 7.04 -9.86 7.12
N CYS A 66 7.37 -8.78 7.83
CA CYS A 66 6.38 -7.90 8.44
C CYS A 66 5.44 -7.28 7.40
N THR A 67 5.99 -6.82 6.27
CA THR A 67 5.20 -6.26 5.16
C THR A 67 4.27 -7.30 4.56
N ALA A 68 4.76 -8.52 4.33
CA ALA A 68 3.96 -9.63 3.81
C ALA A 68 2.79 -9.97 4.75
N ALA A 69 3.03 -10.02 6.07
CA ALA A 69 1.98 -10.22 7.06
C ALA A 69 0.91 -9.11 7.01
N GLY A 70 1.32 -7.85 6.81
CA GLY A 70 0.40 -6.73 6.64
C GLY A 70 -0.50 -6.88 5.40
N ILE A 71 0.06 -7.29 4.26
CA ILE A 71 -0.71 -7.54 3.03
C ILE A 71 -1.73 -8.67 3.24
N VAL A 72 -1.32 -9.74 3.91
CA VAL A 72 -2.21 -10.85 4.26
C VAL A 72 -3.37 -10.37 5.13
N ALA A 73 -3.11 -9.53 6.15
CA ALA A 73 -4.15 -8.97 7.02
C ALA A 73 -5.17 -8.12 6.24
N ILE A 74 -4.71 -7.31 5.28
CA ILE A 74 -5.61 -6.56 4.38
C ILE A 74 -6.50 -7.52 3.58
N GLY A 75 -5.93 -8.62 3.07
CA GLY A 75 -6.70 -9.66 2.38
C GLY A 75 -7.79 -10.29 3.24
N PHE A 76 -7.49 -10.59 4.51
CA PHE A 76 -8.48 -11.08 5.47
C PHE A 76 -9.60 -10.07 5.73
N ALA A 77 -9.25 -8.79 5.93
CA ALA A 77 -10.25 -7.73 6.14
C ALA A 77 -11.19 -7.56 4.93
N LEU A 78 -10.64 -7.64 3.71
CA LEU A 78 -11.45 -7.60 2.48
C LEU A 78 -12.38 -8.81 2.34
N LYS A 79 -11.93 -10.00 2.76
CA LYS A 79 -12.77 -11.20 2.76
C LYS A 79 -13.93 -11.06 3.72
N GLU A 80 -13.69 -10.55 4.93
CA GLU A 80 -14.73 -10.34 5.94
C GLU A 80 -15.77 -9.31 5.46
N LEU A 81 -15.31 -8.19 4.90
CA LEU A 81 -16.20 -7.17 4.35
C LEU A 81 -17.16 -7.74 3.29
N ARG A 82 -16.65 -8.60 2.39
CA ARG A 82 -17.48 -9.27 1.37
C ARG A 82 -18.49 -10.25 1.97
N ALA A 83 -18.14 -10.94 3.05
CA ALA A 83 -19.06 -11.84 3.72
C ALA A 83 -20.22 -11.07 4.40
N MET A 84 -19.94 -9.88 4.92
CA MET A 84 -20.99 -9.00 5.48
C MET A 84 -21.97 -8.52 4.40
N ASP A 85 -21.48 -8.20 3.20
CA ASP A 85 -22.32 -7.81 2.06
C ASP A 85 -23.21 -8.95 1.53
N GLU A 86 -22.84 -10.22 1.72
CA GLU A 86 -23.67 -11.39 1.33
C GLU A 86 -24.80 -11.69 2.32
N ILE A 87 -24.71 -11.20 3.56
CA ILE A 87 -25.67 -11.50 4.65
C ILE A 87 -26.67 -10.36 4.88
N ALA A 88 -26.38 -9.14 4.39
CA ALA A 88 -27.22 -7.93 4.50
C ALA A 88 -28.20 -7.79 3.33
#